data_AF-A0A3B9YGA8-F1
#
_entry.id   AF-A0A3B9YGA8-F1
#
_cell.length_a   1.000
_cell.length_b   1.000
_cell.length_c   1.000
_cell.angle_alpha   90.00
_cell.angle_beta   90.00
_cell.angle_gamma   90.00
#
_symmetry.space_group_name_H-M   'P 1'
#
loop_
_entity.id
_entity.type
_entity.pdbx_description
1 polymer ?
#
loop_
_entity_poly.entity_id
_entity_poly.type
_entity_poly.pdbx_seq_one_letter_code
_entity_poly.pdbx_strand_id
1 'polypeptide(L)'
;MGRRRQARELALQALYLADAARMSAEEAFQVVSLGALDEKGELFARGLTLGTAERLAELDALIQKVAQNWEVARMACVDRNLLRMASYELLHCPDTPVSVVIDEALEIGKKYSSEDSSRFLNGILDKVKDGREDPAAG
;
A
#
# COMPACT_ATOMS: atom_id res chain seq x y z
N MET A 1 12.29 -9.73 11.24
CA MET A 1 11.32 -8.88 10.50
C MET A 1 10.65 -7.96 11.49
N GLY A 2 10.55 -6.65 11.19
CA GLY A 2 9.92 -5.70 12.10
C GLY A 2 8.40 -5.86 12.12
N ARG A 3 7.77 -5.65 13.29
CA ARG A 3 6.30 -5.71 13.47
C ARG A 3 5.52 -4.86 12.45
N ARG A 4 6.08 -3.72 12.04
CA ARG A 4 5.52 -2.84 11.00
C ARG A 4 5.47 -3.48 9.61
N ARG A 5 6.47 -4.30 9.24
CA ARG A 5 6.46 -5.02 7.96
C ARG A 5 5.32 -6.04 7.93
N GLN A 6 5.20 -6.86 8.98
CA GLN A 6 4.11 -7.85 9.09
C GLN A 6 2.73 -7.18 9.03
N ALA A 7 2.57 -6.02 9.65
CA ALA A 7 1.34 -5.24 9.54
C ALA A 7 1.04 -4.74 8.12
N ARG A 8 2.05 -4.30 7.36
CA ARG A 8 1.87 -3.96 5.93
C ARG A 8 1.53 -5.17 5.08
N GLU A 9 2.16 -6.31 5.35
CA GLU A 9 1.85 -7.57 4.66
C GLU A 9 0.39 -7.99 4.92
N LEU A 10 -0.07 -7.86 6.17
CA LEU A 10 -1.46 -8.14 6.54
C LEU A 10 -2.44 -7.19 5.85
N ALA A 11 -2.12 -5.89 5.79
CA ALA A 11 -2.93 -4.91 5.08
C ALA A 11 -3.01 -5.20 3.56
N LEU A 12 -1.88 -5.59 2.95
CA LEU A 12 -1.85 -6.03 1.56
C LEU A 12 -2.73 -7.27 1.33
N GLN A 13 -2.69 -8.25 2.22
CA GLN A 13 -3.55 -9.44 2.14
C GLN A 13 -5.04 -9.09 2.24
N ALA A 14 -5.41 -8.18 3.16
CA ALA A 14 -6.78 -7.71 3.29
C ALA A 14 -7.26 -6.98 2.02
N LEU A 15 -6.45 -6.06 1.48
CA LEU A 15 -6.77 -5.32 0.25
C LEU A 15 -6.88 -6.25 -0.96
N TYR A 16 -5.97 -7.21 -1.09
CA TYR A 16 -6.02 -8.23 -2.15
C TYR A 16 -7.30 -9.06 -2.05
N LEU A 17 -7.66 -9.54 -0.86
CA LEU A 17 -8.88 -10.33 -0.65
C LEU A 17 -10.13 -9.50 -0.96
N ALA A 18 -10.19 -8.24 -0.52
CA ALA A 18 -11.29 -7.34 -0.82
C ALA A 18 -11.49 -7.16 -2.34
N ASP A 19 -10.39 -6.93 -3.08
CA ASP A 19 -10.41 -6.74 -4.54
C ASP A 19 -10.79 -8.04 -5.27
N ALA A 20 -10.21 -9.18 -4.87
CA ALA A 20 -10.45 -10.47 -5.51
C ALA A 20 -11.85 -11.03 -5.24
N ALA A 21 -12.34 -10.91 -4.00
CA ALA A 21 -13.64 -11.45 -3.59
C ALA A 21 -14.78 -10.43 -3.68
N ARG A 22 -14.49 -9.18 -4.07
CA ARG A 22 -15.45 -8.07 -4.18
C ARG A 22 -16.25 -7.86 -2.88
N MET A 23 -15.55 -7.88 -1.76
CA MET A 23 -16.12 -7.65 -0.42
C MET A 23 -15.59 -6.34 0.17
N SER A 24 -16.17 -5.91 1.29
CA SER A 24 -15.66 -4.71 1.95
C SER A 24 -14.26 -4.95 2.54
N ALA A 25 -13.46 -3.88 2.60
CA ALA A 25 -12.12 -3.95 3.18
C ALA A 25 -12.15 -4.29 4.67
N GLU A 26 -13.21 -3.90 5.40
CA GLU A 26 -13.40 -4.29 6.80
C GLU A 26 -13.61 -5.79 6.92
N GLU A 27 -14.54 -6.39 6.16
CA GLU A 27 -14.77 -7.83 6.18
C GLU A 27 -13.50 -8.61 5.80
N ALA A 28 -12.81 -8.18 4.75
CA ALA A 28 -11.55 -8.79 4.34
C ALA A 28 -10.47 -8.70 5.42
N PHE A 29 -10.38 -7.57 6.12
CA PHE A 29 -9.44 -7.38 7.23
C PHE A 29 -9.72 -8.35 8.37
N GLN A 30 -10.98 -8.48 8.79
CA GLN A 30 -11.39 -9.40 9.86
C GLN A 30 -11.06 -10.86 9.52
N VAL A 31 -11.14 -11.24 8.25
CA VAL A 31 -10.79 -12.59 7.79
C VAL A 31 -9.29 -12.87 7.96
N VAL A 32 -8.43 -11.91 7.60
CA VAL A 32 -6.98 -12.12 7.62
C VAL A 32 -6.34 -11.83 8.97
N SER A 33 -6.94 -11.00 9.82
CA SER A 33 -6.29 -10.50 11.05
C SER A 33 -6.28 -11.47 12.23
N LEU A 34 -7.06 -12.57 12.18
CA LEU A 34 -7.28 -13.50 13.29
C LEU A 34 -5.98 -14.00 13.94
N GLY A 35 -5.60 -13.37 15.06
CA GLY A 35 -4.42 -13.72 15.86
C GLY A 35 -3.08 -13.44 15.19
N ALA A 36 -3.05 -12.65 14.11
CA ALA A 36 -1.87 -12.45 13.28
C ALA A 36 -0.83 -11.49 13.92
N LEU A 37 -1.28 -10.51 14.72
CA LEU A 37 -0.45 -9.43 15.26
C LEU A 37 -0.83 -9.10 16.72
N ASP A 38 0.04 -8.32 17.39
CA ASP A 38 -0.32 -7.64 18.64
C ASP A 38 -1.27 -6.47 18.36
N GLU A 39 -1.93 -5.94 19.40
CA GLU A 39 -2.92 -4.85 19.28
C GLU A 39 -2.38 -3.65 18.46
N LYS A 40 -1.11 -3.26 18.69
CA LYS A 40 -0.49 -2.15 17.97
C LYS A 40 -0.26 -2.46 16.50
N GLY A 41 0.20 -3.67 16.17
CA GLY A 41 0.37 -4.12 14.79
C GLY A 41 -0.97 -4.20 14.06
N GLU A 42 -2.00 -4.71 14.73
CA GLU A 42 -3.35 -4.84 14.17
C GLU A 42 -3.98 -3.46 13.91
N LEU A 43 -3.88 -2.52 14.86
CA LEU A 43 -4.35 -1.15 14.67
C LEU A 43 -3.68 -0.47 13.46
N PHE A 44 -2.37 -0.67 13.30
CA PHE A 44 -1.66 -0.12 12.16
C PHE A 44 -2.07 -0.78 10.84
N ALA A 45 -2.16 -2.10 10.79
CA ALA A 45 -2.59 -2.84 9.60
C ALA A 45 -4.03 -2.46 9.20
N ARG A 46 -4.92 -2.33 10.19
CA ARG A 46 -6.31 -1.89 9.98
C ARG A 46 -6.37 -0.47 9.44
N GLY A 47 -5.59 0.45 10.02
CA GLY A 47 -5.50 1.83 9.56
C GLY A 47 -5.04 1.95 8.10
N LEU A 48 -4.02 1.17 7.70
CA LEU A 48 -3.60 1.10 6.31
C LEU A 48 -4.69 0.54 5.40
N THR A 49 -5.31 -0.56 5.80
CA THR A 49 -6.34 -1.25 5.00
C THR A 49 -7.54 -0.34 4.72
N LEU A 50 -8.12 0.21 5.78
CA LEU A 50 -9.34 1.01 5.68
C LEU A 50 -9.08 2.37 5.05
N GLY A 51 -8.00 3.04 5.44
CA GLY A 51 -7.65 4.33 4.86
C GLY A 51 -7.32 4.24 3.37
N THR A 52 -6.68 3.15 2.93
CA THR A 52 -6.49 2.87 1.50
C THR A 52 -7.85 2.66 0.81
N ALA A 53 -8.74 1.87 1.41
CA ALA A 53 -10.06 1.55 0.85
C ALA A 53 -10.96 2.80 0.70
N GLU A 54 -10.95 3.68 1.69
CA GLU A 54 -11.72 4.93 1.68
C GLU A 54 -11.27 5.91 0.59
N ARG A 55 -10.01 5.83 0.17
CA ARG A 55 -9.38 6.74 -0.81
C ARG A 55 -9.07 6.08 -2.15
N LEU A 56 -9.66 4.91 -2.43
CA LEU A 56 -9.28 4.10 -3.59
C LEU A 56 -9.34 4.90 -4.91
N ALA A 57 -10.40 5.68 -5.12
CA ALA A 57 -10.57 6.48 -6.33
C ALA A 57 -9.53 7.60 -6.48
N GLU A 58 -9.16 8.25 -5.37
CA GLU A 58 -8.12 9.29 -5.34
C GLU A 58 -6.74 8.68 -5.67
N LEU A 59 -6.42 7.56 -5.01
CA LEU A 59 -5.17 6.85 -5.18
C LEU A 59 -5.03 6.30 -6.60
N ASP A 60 -6.09 5.70 -7.15
CA ASP A 60 -6.11 5.18 -8.51
C ASP A 60 -5.91 6.29 -9.55
N ALA A 61 -6.57 7.44 -9.38
CA ALA A 61 -6.39 8.59 -10.26
C ALA A 61 -4.95 9.13 -10.22
N LEU A 62 -4.36 9.21 -9.02
CA LEU A 62 -2.98 9.64 -8.84
C LEU A 62 -1.99 8.68 -9.49
N ILE A 63 -2.13 7.38 -9.22
CA ILE A 63 -1.28 6.33 -9.79
C ILE A 63 -1.40 6.35 -11.32
N GLN A 64 -2.61 6.46 -11.87
CA GLN A 64 -2.84 6.48 -13.31
C GLN A 64 -2.19 7.70 -13.98
N LYS A 65 -2.15 8.86 -13.31
CA LYS A 65 -1.50 10.09 -13.81
C LYS A 65 0.02 9.91 -13.96
N VAL A 66 0.66 9.17 -13.05
CA VAL A 66 2.12 8.98 -13.04
C VAL A 66 2.56 7.73 -13.82
N ALA A 67 1.67 6.75 -13.96
CA ALA A 67 1.83 5.53 -14.74
C ALA A 67 1.56 5.78 -16.24
N GLN A 68 2.19 6.79 -16.83
CA GLN A 68 1.90 7.31 -18.18
C GLN A 68 1.99 6.29 -19.33
N ASN A 69 2.51 5.08 -19.09
CA ASN A 69 2.57 3.98 -20.06
C ASN A 69 1.95 2.66 -19.55
N TRP A 70 1.31 2.66 -18.37
CA TRP A 70 0.77 1.47 -17.72
C TRP A 70 -0.67 1.70 -17.27
N GLU A 71 -1.60 0.90 -17.79
CA GLU A 71 -2.97 0.88 -17.30
C GLU A 71 -3.03 0.19 -15.93
N VAL A 72 -3.55 0.86 -14.91
CA VAL A 72 -3.71 0.30 -13.56
C VAL A 72 -4.51 -1.00 -13.56
N ALA A 73 -5.50 -1.12 -14.45
CA ALA A 73 -6.30 -2.32 -14.64
C ALA A 73 -5.49 -3.54 -15.12
N ARG A 74 -4.34 -3.33 -15.78
CA ARG A 74 -3.48 -4.40 -16.31
C ARG A 74 -2.36 -4.82 -15.35
N MET A 75 -2.22 -4.12 -14.22
CA MET A 75 -1.26 -4.46 -13.18
C MET A 75 -1.66 -5.77 -12.49
N ALA A 76 -0.66 -6.55 -12.06
CA ALA A 76 -0.90 -7.68 -11.16
C ALA A 76 -1.66 -7.19 -9.92
N CYS A 77 -2.63 -7.96 -9.45
CA CYS A 77 -3.50 -7.56 -8.33
C CYS A 77 -2.67 -7.21 -7.08
N VAL A 78 -1.59 -7.93 -6.83
CA VAL A 78 -0.63 -7.65 -5.75
C VAL A 78 0.02 -6.28 -5.94
N ASP A 79 0.63 -6.02 -7.10
CA ASP A 79 1.33 -4.76 -7.37
C ASP A 79 0.39 -3.55 -7.30
N ARG A 80 -0.84 -3.69 -7.82
CA ARG A 80 -1.86 -2.64 -7.75
C ARG A 80 -2.23 -2.30 -6.30
N ASN A 81 -2.53 -3.31 -5.48
CA ASN A 81 -2.93 -3.09 -4.09
C ASN A 81 -1.75 -2.60 -3.22
N LEU A 82 -0.53 -3.03 -3.55
CA LEU A 82 0.68 -2.54 -2.90
C LEU A 82 0.95 -1.07 -3.26
N LEU A 83 0.77 -0.65 -4.52
CA LEU A 83 0.86 0.76 -4.91
C LEU A 83 -0.19 1.61 -4.21
N ARG A 84 -1.45 1.16 -4.16
CA ARG A 84 -2.53 1.87 -3.46
C ARG A 84 -2.18 2.07 -1.99
N MET A 85 -1.78 1.00 -1.30
CA MET A 85 -1.42 1.04 0.12
C MET A 85 -0.21 1.94 0.39
N ALA A 86 0.86 1.80 -0.39
CA ALA A 86 2.07 2.60 -0.21
C ALA A 86 1.82 4.08 -0.53
N SER A 87 1.01 4.38 -1.55
CA SER A 87 0.60 5.75 -1.88
C SER A 87 -0.23 6.36 -0.75
N TYR A 88 -1.16 5.59 -0.17
CA TYR A 88 -1.91 6.03 1.01
C TYR A 88 -0.98 6.36 2.18
N GLU A 89 -0.04 5.47 2.51
CA GLU A 89 0.90 5.68 3.60
C GLU A 89 1.82 6.89 3.34
N LEU A 90 2.27 7.10 2.10
CA LEU A 90 3.07 8.26 1.73
C LEU A 90 2.34 9.59 1.96
N LEU A 91 1.06 9.66 1.60
CA LEU A 91 0.30 10.91 1.55
C LEU A 91 -0.46 11.21 2.84
N HIS A 92 -0.83 10.18 3.61
CA HIS A 92 -1.73 10.32 4.75
C HIS A 92 -1.13 9.82 6.08
N CYS A 93 0.09 9.27 6.09
CA CYS A 93 0.78 8.87 7.32
C CYS A 93 2.10 9.66 7.51
N PRO A 94 2.03 10.94 7.93
CA PRO A 94 3.20 11.83 8.02
C PRO A 94 4.28 11.32 8.98
N ASP A 95 3.89 10.54 10.00
CA ASP A 95 4.81 9.94 10.97
C ASP A 95 5.71 8.84 10.37
N THR A 96 5.43 8.38 9.15
CA THR A 96 6.28 7.39 8.47
C THR A 96 7.21 8.10 7.48
N PRO A 97 8.54 7.95 7.63
CA PRO A 97 9.50 8.53 6.68
C PRO A 97 9.28 8.00 5.26
N VAL A 98 9.40 8.87 4.26
CA VAL A 98 9.20 8.53 2.83
C VAL A 98 10.04 7.33 2.41
N SER A 99 11.34 7.33 2.76
CA SER A 99 12.26 6.23 2.42
C SER A 99 11.79 4.89 3.00
N VAL A 100 11.29 4.88 4.24
CA VAL A 100 10.80 3.67 4.89
C VAL A 100 9.57 3.11 4.16
N VAL A 101 8.64 3.96 3.73
CA VAL A 101 7.45 3.50 2.98
C VAL A 101 7.87 2.86 1.66
N ILE A 102 8.76 3.52 0.91
CA ILE A 102 9.24 3.02 -0.38
C ILE A 102 10.00 1.71 -0.18
N ASP A 103 11.01 1.68 0.69
CA ASP A 103 11.83 0.49 0.94
C ASP A 103 10.97 -0.72 1.35
N GLU A 104 9.98 -0.52 2.21
CA GLU A 104 9.09 -1.59 2.65
C GLU A 104 8.15 -2.06 1.53
N ALA A 105 7.65 -1.15 0.68
CA ALA A 105 6.87 -1.52 -0.49
C ALA A 105 7.70 -2.36 -1.48
N LEU A 106 8.97 -2.01 -1.73
CA LEU A 106 9.85 -2.78 -2.60
C LEU A 106 10.11 -4.18 -2.05
N GLU A 107 10.42 -4.28 -0.75
CA GLU A 107 10.69 -5.55 -0.09
C GLU A 107 9.47 -6.47 -0.07
N ILE A 108 8.27 -5.93 0.14
CA ILE A 108 7.02 -6.69 0.05
C ILE A 108 6.76 -7.10 -1.41
N GLY A 109 7.01 -6.21 -2.37
CA GLY A 109 6.88 -6.51 -3.79
C GLY A 109 7.75 -7.69 -4.24
N LYS A 110 9.00 -7.76 -3.79
CA LYS A 110 9.90 -8.91 -4.06
C LYS A 110 9.34 -10.22 -3.50
N LYS A 111 8.66 -10.18 -2.36
CA LYS A 111 8.16 -11.37 -1.66
C LYS A 111 6.87 -11.92 -2.28
N TYR A 112 5.96 -11.04 -2.70
CA TYR A 112 4.61 -11.43 -3.14
C TYR A 112 4.39 -11.31 -4.65
N SER A 113 5.35 -10.78 -5.39
CA SER A 113 5.27 -10.53 -6.83
C SER A 113 6.57 -10.96 -7.54
N SER A 114 7.11 -10.15 -8.45
CA SER A 114 8.32 -10.45 -9.23
C SER A 114 9.48 -9.48 -8.96
N GLU A 115 10.69 -9.82 -9.42
CA GLU A 115 11.84 -8.88 -9.37
C GLU A 115 11.56 -7.60 -10.16
N ASP A 116 10.95 -7.71 -11.34
CA ASP A 116 10.56 -6.58 -12.18
C ASP A 116 9.55 -5.65 -11.48
N SER A 117 8.71 -6.20 -10.61
CA SER A 117 7.75 -5.42 -9.81
C SER A 117 8.45 -4.42 -8.91
N SER A 118 9.63 -4.73 -8.36
CA SER A 118 10.35 -3.78 -7.49
C SER A 118 10.76 -2.53 -8.24
N ARG A 119 11.33 -2.68 -9.44
CA ARG A 119 11.75 -1.53 -10.26
C ARG A 119 10.54 -0.69 -10.67
N PHE A 120 9.45 -1.35 -11.03
CA PHE A 120 8.19 -0.71 -11.38
C PHE A 120 7.61 0.09 -10.20
N LEU A 121 7.46 -0.54 -9.03
CA LEU A 121 6.97 0.10 -7.80
C LEU A 121 7.81 1.33 -7.45
N ASN A 122 9.14 1.22 -7.50
CA ASN A 122 10.02 2.35 -7.19
C ASN A 122 9.76 3.54 -8.11
N GLY A 123 9.69 3.31 -9.42
CA GLY A 123 9.48 4.39 -10.40
C GLY A 123 8.13 5.09 -10.28
N ILE A 124 7.09 4.40 -9.80
CA ILE A 124 5.78 5.00 -9.54
C ILE A 124 5.79 5.75 -8.21
N LEU A 125 6.26 5.13 -7.13
CA LEU A 125 6.26 5.73 -5.79
C LEU A 125 7.17 6.96 -5.70
N ASP A 126 8.27 6.98 -6.47
CA ASP A 126 9.15 8.16 -6.60
C ASP A 126 8.44 9.37 -7.21
N LYS A 127 7.41 9.17 -8.03
CA LYS A 127 6.59 10.28 -8.57
C LYS A 127 5.41 10.63 -7.67
N VAL A 128 4.87 9.63 -6.96
CA VAL A 128 3.77 9.84 -6.00
C VAL A 128 4.24 10.69 -4.81
N LYS A 129 5.48 10.49 -4.33
CA LYS A 129 6.01 11.23 -3.18
C LYS A 129 6.05 12.74 -3.41
N ASP A 130 6.13 13.22 -4.65
CA ASP A 130 6.10 14.66 -4.98
C ASP A 130 4.75 15.31 -4.65
N GLY A 131 3.69 14.51 -4.46
CA GLY A 131 2.38 14.97 -3.96
C GLY A 131 2.32 15.10 -2.44
N ARG A 132 3.37 14.71 -1.71
CA ARG A 132 3.49 14.94 -0.26
C ARG A 132 4.04 16.35 -0.08
N GLU A 133 3.26 17.25 0.51
CA GLU A 133 3.80 18.49 1.05
C GLU A 133 4.82 18.11 2.12
N ASP A 134 6.09 18.46 1.92
CA ASP A 134 7.15 18.15 2.88
C ASP A 134 6.99 19.09 4.09
N PRO A 135 6.64 18.59 5.29
CA PRO A 135 6.52 19.44 6.47
C PRO A 135 7.87 20.05 6.89
N ALA A 136 9.00 19.62 6.30
CA ALA A 136 10.33 20.18 6.53
C ALA A 136 10.73 21.31 5.56
N ALA A 137 9.85 21.74 4.65
CA ALA A 137 10.13 22.83 3.70
C ALA A 137 9.66 24.24 4.17
N GLY A 138 9.43 24.41 5.48
CA GLY A 138 9.03 25.68 6.11
C GLY A 138 10.04 26.19 7.13
#